data_AF-A0A9D5PPB6-F1
#
_entry.id   AF-A0A9D5PPB6-F1
#
_cell.length_a   1.000
_cell.length_b   1.000
_cell.length_c   1.000
_cell.angle_alpha   90.00
_cell.angle_beta   90.00
_cell.angle_gamma   90.00
#
_symmetry.space_group_name_H-M   'P 1'
#
loop_
_entity.id
_entity.type
_entity.pdbx_description
1 polymer ?
#
loop_
_entity_poly.entity_id
_entity_poly.type
_entity_poly.pdbx_seq_one_letter_code
_entity_poly.pdbx_strand_id
1 'polypeptide(L)' 'MAGKNKATFEVRIDEDLYKKLLVVAEAEGLNLNNHMLHIIRTNVAYHERVKGKIDISKVVIPQKED' A
#
# COMPACT_ATOMS: atom_id res chain seq x y z
N MET A 1 23.24 -7.35 6.46
CA MET A 1 22.01 -7.66 5.70
C MET A 1 21.55 -6.36 5.04
N ALA A 2 21.65 -6.26 3.72
CA ALA A 2 21.24 -5.04 3.00
C ALA A 2 19.75 -4.81 3.25
N GLY A 3 19.42 -3.73 3.97
CA GLY A 3 18.04 -3.37 4.25
C GLY A 3 17.30 -3.17 2.94
N LYS A 4 16.21 -3.90 2.72
CA LYS A 4 15.32 -3.67 1.57
C LYS A 4 14.90 -2.21 1.61
N ASN A 5 15.16 -1.46 0.54
CA ASN A 5 14.76 -0.06 0.42
C ASN A 5 13.26 0.06 0.69
N LYS A 6 12.89 0.82 1.73
CA LYS A 6 11.50 1.13 2.05
C LYS A 6 11.22 2.55 1.57
N ALA A 7 10.14 2.71 0.82
CA ALA A 7 9.63 4.02 0.42
C ALA A 7 8.35 4.33 1.19
N THR A 8 8.13 5.60 1.49
CA THR A 8 6.88 6.13 2.06
C THR A 8 6.17 6.96 1.00
N PHE A 9 4.84 6.94 1.04
CA PHE A 9 4.00 7.82 0.25
C PHE A 9 2.85 8.30 1.12
N GLU A 10 2.27 9.45 0.76
CA GLU A 10 1.18 10.07 1.50
C GLU A 10 -0.10 9.97 0.68
N VAL A 11 -1.23 9.75 1.36
CA VAL A 11 -2.55 9.64 0.73
C VAL A 11 -3.49 10.62 1.41
N ARG A 12 -4.27 11.36 0.62
CA ARG A 12 -5.40 12.14 1.10
C ARG A 12 -6.67 11.32 0.92
N ILE A 13 -7.45 11.17 1.98
CA ILE A 13 -8.71 10.43 1.99
C ILE A 13 -9.74 11.17 2.82
N ASP A 14 -11.02 10.93 2.53
CA ASP A 14 -12.13 11.50 3.29
C ASP A 14 -12.14 10.97 4.74
N GLU A 15 -12.54 11.83 5.68
CA GLU A 15 -12.51 11.52 7.11
C GLU A 15 -13.40 10.32 7.49
N ASP A 16 -14.60 10.22 6.90
CA ASP A 16 -15.52 9.11 7.13
C ASP A 16 -14.91 7.78 6.67
N LEU A 17 -14.26 7.77 5.50
CA LEU A 17 -13.56 6.59 5.00
C LEU A 17 -12.39 6.22 5.92
N TYR A 18 -11.63 7.21 6.39
CA TYR A 18 -10.52 6.98 7.30
C TYR A 18 -10.98 6.32 8.60
N LYS A 19 -12.08 6.80 9.20
CA LYS A 19 -12.67 6.20 10.41
C LYS A 19 -13.10 4.75 10.17
N LYS A 20 -13.78 4.48 9.05
CA LYS A 20 -14.18 3.10 8.68
C LYS A 20 -12.98 2.19 8.53
N LEU A 21 -11.91 2.68 7.90
CA LEU A 21 -10.68 1.92 7.69
C LEU A 21 -10.00 1.56 9.02
N LEU A 22 -10.00 2.47 10.01
CA LEU A 22 -9.48 2.18 11.35
C LEU A 22 -10.29 1.07 12.04
N VAL A 23 -11.62 1.12 11.97
CA VAL A 23 -12.51 0.11 12.56
C VAL A 23 -12.26 -1.26 11.93
N VAL A 24 -12.13 -1.34 10.60
CA VAL A 24 -11.86 -2.60 9.90
C VAL A 24 -10.48 -3.16 10.26
N ALA A 25 -9.45 -2.31 10.29
CA ALA A 25 -8.11 -2.73 10.67
C ALA A 25 -8.08 -3.34 12.09
N GLU A 26 -8.74 -2.69 13.05
CA GLU A 26 -8.87 -3.18 14.41
C GLU A 26 -9.63 -4.52 14.48
N ALA A 27 -10.74 -4.65 13.76
CA ALA A 27 -11.53 -5.88 13.69
C ALA A 27 -10.73 -7.06 13.11
N GLU A 28 -9.77 -6.80 12.23
CA GLU A 28 -8.84 -7.80 11.68
C GLU A 28 -7.61 -8.05 12.57
N GLY A 29 -7.48 -7.37 13.71
CA GLY A 29 -6.34 -7.47 14.61
C GLY A 29 -5.05 -6.87 14.02
N LEU A 30 -5.17 -5.94 13.07
CA LEU A 30 -4.06 -5.31 12.37
C LEU A 30 -3.98 -3.82 12.73
N ASN A 31 -2.75 -3.29 12.76
CA ASN A 31 -2.61 -1.84 12.70
C ASN A 31 -2.93 -1.33 11.28
N LEU A 32 -3.29 -0.06 11.18
CA LEU A 32 -3.68 0.59 9.93
C LEU A 32 -2.65 0.37 8.80
N ASN A 33 -1.36 0.51 9.09
CA ASN A 33 -0.31 0.35 8.09
C ASN A 33 -0.25 -1.08 7.54
N ASN A 34 -0.34 -2.09 8.40
CA ASN A 34 -0.33 -3.49 7.99
C ASN A 34 -1.59 -3.85 7.21
N HIS A 35 -2.76 -3.36 7.63
CA HIS A 35 -4.01 -3.54 6.92
C HIS A 35 -3.96 -2.90 5.51
N MET A 36 -3.46 -1.66 5.41
CA MET A 36 -3.25 -0.99 4.13
C MET A 36 -2.27 -1.74 3.22
N LEU A 37 -1.16 -2.23 3.77
CA LEU A 37 -0.22 -3.05 3.01
C LEU A 37 -0.86 -4.35 2.51
N HIS A 38 -1.74 -4.96 3.29
CA HIS A 38 -2.49 -6.13 2.87
C HIS A 38 -3.38 -5.82 1.67
N ILE A 39 -4.19 -4.76 1.75
CA ILE A 39 -5.09 -4.33 0.65
C ILE A 39 -4.28 -4.04 -0.63
N ILE A 40 -3.20 -3.26 -0.52
CA ILE A 40 -2.35 -2.88 -1.66
C ILE A 40 -1.73 -4.12 -2.30
N ARG A 41 -1.17 -5.04 -1.51
CA ARG A 41 -0.56 -6.28 -2.02
C ARG A 41 -1.58 -7.15 -2.74
N THR A 42 -2.77 -7.32 -2.15
CA THR A 42 -3.85 -8.10 -2.75
C THR A 42 -4.27 -7.51 -4.10
N ASN A 43 -4.38 -6.18 -4.20
CA ASN A 43 -4.71 -5.49 -5.44
C ASN A 43 -3.63 -5.71 -6.53
N VAL A 44 -2.36 -5.51 -6.20
CA VAL A 44 -1.24 -5.71 -7.14
C VAL A 44 -1.16 -7.16 -7.60
N ALA A 45 -1.24 -8.12 -6.66
CA ALA A 45 -1.22 -9.54 -6.98
C ALA A 45 -2.38 -9.95 -7.90
N TYR A 46 -3.58 -9.41 -7.67
CA TYR A 46 -4.71 -9.63 -8.56
C TYR A 46 -4.45 -9.08 -9.96
N HIS A 47 -3.89 -7.87 -10.07
CA HIS A 47 -3.53 -7.28 -11.35
C HIS A 47 -2.53 -8.14 -12.12
N GLU A 48 -1.46 -8.59 -11.46
CA GLU A 48 -0.44 -9.44 -12.08
C GLU A 48 -1.02 -10.78 -12.56
N ARG A 49 -1.94 -11.35 -11.78
CA ARG A 49 -2.63 -12.60 -12.14
C ARG A 49 -3.50 -12.44 -13.39
N VAL A 50 -4.18 -11.30 -13.54
CA VAL A 50 -5.13 -11.07 -14.64
C VAL A 50 -4.45 -10.54 -15.90
N LYS A 51 -3.42 -9.70 -15.77
CA LYS A 51 -2.80 -8.95 -16.88
C LYS A 51 -1.36 -9.35 -17.18
N GLY A 52 -0.77 -10.24 -16.39
CA GLY A 52 0.64 -10.61 -16.48
C GLY A 52 1.52 -9.77 -15.55
N LYS A 53 2.78 -10.20 -15.38
CA LYS A 53 3.74 -9.59 -14.46
C LYS A 53 3.98 -8.11 -14.78
N ILE A 54 4.07 -7.29 -13.74
CA ILE A 54 4.36 -5.86 -13.90
C ILE A 54 5.88 -5.68 -14.07
N ASP A 55 6.30 -5.05 -15.18
CA ASP A 55 7.68 -4.62 -15.38
C ASP A 55 7.93 -3.28 -14.67
N ILE A 56 8.78 -3.30 -13.64
CA ILE A 56 9.14 -2.12 -12.84
C ILE A 56 10.51 -1.55 -13.21
N SER A 57 11.20 -2.10 -14.22
CA SER A 57 12.59 -1.73 -14.55
C SER A 57 12.80 -0.27 -14.93
N LYS A 58 11.74 0.41 -15.39
CA LYS A 58 11.77 1.81 -15.82
C LYS A 58 11.02 2.75 -14.87
N VAL A 59 10.49 2.23 -13.76
CA VAL A 59 9.67 3.02 -12.84
C VAL A 59 10.56 3.68 -11.79
N VAL A 60 10.46 5.01 -11.67
CA VAL A 60 11.17 5.79 -10.65
C VAL A 60 10.19 6.12 -9.53
N ILE A 61 10.60 5.87 -8.28
CA ILE A 61 9.82 6.28 -7.10
C ILE A 61 9.96 7.81 -6.98
N PRO A 62 8.86 8.57 -6.95
CA PRO A 62 8.91 10.01 -6.71
C PRO A 62 9.65 10.29 -5.41
N GLN A 63 10.66 11.16 -5.44
CA GLN A 63 11.25 11.67 -4.22
C GLN A 63 10.29 12.71 -3.64
N LYS A 64 10.03 12.63 -2.33
CA LYS A 64 9.24 13.67 -1.65
C LYS A 64 10.06 14.96 -1.76
N GLU A 65 9.54 15.99 -2.42
CA GLU A 65 10.08 17.34 -2.28
C GLU A 65 9.69 17.79 -0.87
N ASP A 66 10.70 18.09 -0.03
CA ASP A 66 10.53 18.55 1.36
C ASP A 66 9.84 19.92 1.43
#